data_AF-C9LKD6-F1
#
_entry.id   AF-C9LKD6-F1
#
_cell.length_a   1.000
_cell.length_b   1.000
_cell.length_c   1.000
_cell.angle_alpha   90.00
_cell.angle_beta   90.00
_cell.angle_gamma   90.00
#
_symmetry.space_group_name_H-M   'P 1'
#
loop_
_entity.id
_entity.type
_entity.pdbx_description
1 polymer ?
#
loop_
_entity_poly.entity_id
_entity_poly.type
_entity_poly.pdbx_seq_one_letter_code
_entity_poly.pdbx_strand_id
1 'polypeptide(L)'
;MQEIDFVVFWVDGSDPEWQQKKARYKGTPQQAASVRYRDWDILKYWFRAVETYAPWVRHIYFVADNQRPSWLNFDHPKLSFVDHRDFIPEEFLPTFQANTIEDNLHRIKGLSEQFVVFNDDMFINAPIAPDYYFRNGLPCDAPYEHLFTAGCYNPKTDGWGINVMEFCDTHVVNAYFDRRKVVAQNRKAWYGHYLGLKYWLQARIIGWFRRSTFQHFYTPHNEKAFLKTTYQELWEREPEMLTKSCTKFRENMSLNNYVFRYWQLASNKFYPVNQLRAKQVVQLGADNVDQVERLMFDNQVKSLCLNDSSDLSYEDYESLKPRLSALFERKLPTKSQFEV
;
A
#
# COMPACT_ATOMS: atom_id res chain seq x y z
N MET A 1 -6.44 -21.91 11.97
CA MET A 1 -6.39 -20.44 12.17
C MET A 1 -6.02 -19.84 10.82
N GLN A 2 -6.56 -18.69 10.41
CA GLN A 2 -6.15 -18.07 9.13
C GLN A 2 -4.66 -17.70 9.24
N GLU A 3 -3.84 -18.19 8.30
CA GLU A 3 -2.43 -17.86 8.22
C GLU A 3 -2.27 -16.57 7.42
N ILE A 4 -2.25 -15.44 8.12
CA ILE A 4 -2.10 -14.11 7.51
C ILE A 4 -0.78 -13.50 7.94
N ASP A 5 0.02 -13.11 6.95
CA ASP A 5 1.29 -12.40 7.17
C ASP A 5 1.18 -10.92 6.88
N PHE A 6 2.03 -10.14 7.55
CA PHE A 6 2.26 -8.74 7.20
C PHE A 6 3.61 -8.59 6.52
N VAL A 7 3.65 -7.75 5.49
CA VAL A 7 4.87 -7.27 4.85
C VAL A 7 4.93 -5.77 5.06
N VAL A 8 6.00 -5.27 5.64
CA VAL A 8 6.22 -3.83 5.86
C VAL A 8 7.53 -3.40 5.22
N PHE A 9 7.47 -2.32 4.45
CA PHE A 9 8.65 -1.71 3.83
C PHE A 9 9.20 -0.59 4.69
N TRP A 10 10.52 -0.43 4.66
CA TRP A 10 11.17 0.73 5.23
C TRP A 10 12.46 1.04 4.50
N VAL A 11 12.79 2.33 4.46
CA VAL A 11 14.08 2.82 3.98
C VAL A 11 14.57 3.93 4.91
N ASP A 12 15.81 3.82 5.35
CA ASP A 12 16.53 4.92 5.96
C ASP A 12 17.19 5.75 4.86
N GLY A 13 16.58 6.87 4.50
CA GLY A 13 17.17 7.79 3.53
C GLY A 13 18.42 8.52 4.03
N SER A 14 18.76 8.42 5.33
CA SER A 14 19.95 9.03 5.93
C SER A 14 21.18 8.11 5.92
N ASP A 15 21.00 6.81 5.62
CA ASP A 15 22.07 5.82 5.55
C ASP A 15 23.13 6.18 4.47
N PRO A 16 24.39 6.43 4.85
CA PRO A 16 25.45 6.78 3.91
C PRO A 16 25.76 5.72 2.87
N GLU A 17 25.66 4.43 3.20
CA GLU A 17 25.92 3.34 2.25
C GLU A 17 24.83 3.29 1.17
N TRP A 18 23.57 3.42 1.60
CA TRP A 18 22.43 3.49 0.69
C TRP A 18 22.48 4.73 -0.20
N GLN A 19 22.81 5.90 0.37
CA GLN A 19 22.97 7.15 -0.40
C GLN A 19 24.08 7.01 -1.45
N GLN A 20 25.24 6.45 -1.10
CA GLN A 20 26.33 6.20 -2.03
C GLN A 20 25.92 5.20 -3.13
N LYS A 21 25.20 4.14 -2.77
CA LYS A 21 24.66 3.16 -3.73
C LYS A 21 23.71 3.84 -4.72
N LYS A 22 22.78 4.67 -4.24
CA LYS A 22 21.83 5.43 -5.08
C LYS A 22 22.52 6.45 -5.97
N ALA A 23 23.52 7.18 -5.46
CA ALA A 23 24.26 8.20 -6.20
C ALA A 23 25.02 7.64 -7.42
N ARG A 24 25.32 6.34 -7.46
CA ARG A 24 25.91 5.67 -8.63
C ARG A 24 24.95 5.58 -9.82
N TYR A 25 23.66 5.79 -9.62
CA TYR A 25 22.63 5.69 -10.65
C TYR A 25 22.01 7.08 -10.92
N LYS A 26 21.73 7.36 -12.20
CA LYS A 26 21.13 8.62 -12.63
C LYS A 26 19.60 8.51 -12.58
N GLY A 27 18.98 9.22 -11.64
CA GLY A 27 17.56 9.58 -11.68
C GLY A 27 17.40 11.07 -11.99
N THR A 28 16.21 11.50 -12.39
CA THR A 28 15.88 12.93 -12.45
C THR A 28 15.91 13.55 -11.05
N PRO A 29 16.10 14.88 -10.90
CA PRO A 29 16.04 15.54 -9.58
C PRO A 29 14.77 15.19 -8.79
N GLN A 30 13.63 15.05 -9.48
CA GLN A 30 12.35 14.68 -8.90
C GLN A 30 12.28 13.20 -8.44
N GLN A 31 12.93 12.30 -9.18
CA GLN A 31 13.06 10.88 -8.80
C GLN A 31 14.02 10.69 -7.62
N ALA A 32 15.06 11.52 -7.56
CA ALA A 32 16.11 11.45 -6.55
C ALA A 32 15.77 12.23 -5.26
N ALA A 33 14.71 13.04 -5.25
CA ALA A 33 14.35 13.95 -4.16
C ALA A 33 14.30 13.25 -2.79
N SER A 34 14.92 13.90 -1.78
CA SER A 34 15.05 13.37 -0.42
C SER A 34 13.72 13.10 0.27
N VAL A 35 12.68 13.92 -0.02
CA VAL A 35 11.31 13.74 0.48
C VAL A 35 10.77 12.32 0.27
N ARG A 36 11.21 11.60 -0.78
CA ARG A 36 10.73 10.25 -1.07
C ARG A 36 11.32 9.15 -0.19
N TYR A 37 12.29 9.49 0.66
CA TYR A 37 13.05 8.55 1.48
C TYR A 37 13.19 9.08 2.92
N ARG A 38 12.33 10.02 3.34
CA ARG A 38 12.36 10.59 4.70
C ARG A 38 11.80 9.59 5.71
N ASP A 39 12.57 9.31 6.76
CA ASP A 39 12.09 8.55 7.91
C ASP A 39 11.52 9.49 8.98
N TRP A 40 10.29 9.26 9.40
CA TRP A 40 9.59 10.02 10.42
C TRP A 40 9.87 9.54 11.85
N ASP A 41 10.71 8.52 12.07
CA ASP A 41 11.03 7.87 13.36
C ASP A 41 9.81 7.30 14.11
N ILE A 42 8.73 7.06 13.38
CA ILE A 42 7.45 6.57 13.93
C ILE A 42 7.22 5.07 13.67
N LEU A 43 8.11 4.40 12.94
CA LEU A 43 7.93 2.99 12.58
C LEU A 43 7.85 2.05 13.80
N LYS A 44 8.54 2.37 14.90
CA LYS A 44 8.38 1.61 16.16
C LYS A 44 6.93 1.52 16.64
N TYR A 45 6.14 2.58 16.40
CA TYR A 45 4.72 2.60 16.78
C TYR A 45 3.86 1.73 15.88
N TRP A 46 4.30 1.46 14.64
CA TRP A 46 3.67 0.45 13.80
C TRP A 46 3.74 -0.93 14.46
N PHE A 47 4.91 -1.32 14.99
CA PHE A 47 5.06 -2.60 15.70
C PHE A 47 4.26 -2.66 17.00
N ARG A 48 4.25 -1.58 17.79
CA ARG A 48 3.37 -1.46 18.96
C ARG A 48 1.89 -1.60 18.58
N ALA A 49 1.48 -1.00 17.47
CA ALA A 49 0.11 -1.09 16.98
C ALA A 49 -0.23 -2.51 16.53
N VAL A 50 0.67 -3.20 15.82
CA VAL A 50 0.46 -4.60 15.41
C VAL A 50 0.33 -5.52 16.61
N GLU A 51 1.22 -5.41 17.60
CA GLU A 51 1.13 -6.23 18.81
C GLU A 51 -0.16 -5.96 19.61
N THR A 52 -0.59 -4.70 19.69
CA THR A 52 -1.77 -4.31 20.46
C THR A 52 -3.09 -4.63 19.73
N TYR A 53 -3.15 -4.38 18.42
CA TYR A 53 -4.40 -4.34 17.65
C TYR A 53 -4.56 -5.50 16.67
N ALA A 54 -3.49 -6.22 16.33
CA ALA A 54 -3.51 -7.38 15.45
C ALA A 54 -2.55 -8.52 15.90
N PRO A 55 -2.57 -8.94 17.18
CA PRO A 55 -1.63 -9.97 17.69
C PRO A 55 -1.79 -11.34 17.03
N TRP A 56 -2.92 -11.55 16.33
CA TRP A 56 -3.23 -12.75 15.55
C TRP A 56 -2.36 -12.90 14.30
N VAL A 57 -1.62 -11.87 13.87
CA VAL A 57 -0.70 -11.97 12.73
C VAL A 57 0.23 -13.17 12.92
N ARG A 58 0.39 -13.96 11.86
CA ARG A 58 1.23 -15.17 11.88
C ARG A 58 2.70 -14.77 11.89
N HIS A 59 3.11 -13.97 10.90
CA HIS A 59 4.48 -13.56 10.69
C HIS A 59 4.56 -12.15 10.09
N ILE A 60 5.63 -11.43 10.39
CA ILE A 60 5.95 -10.11 9.85
C ILE A 60 7.24 -10.22 9.05
N TYR A 61 7.20 -9.84 7.79
CA TYR A 61 8.35 -9.70 6.91
C TYR A 61 8.74 -8.21 6.83
N PHE A 62 9.86 -7.88 7.45
CA PHE A 62 10.45 -6.53 7.38
C PHE A 62 11.35 -6.45 6.17
N VAL A 63 10.93 -5.71 5.15
CA VAL A 63 11.60 -5.61 3.86
C VAL A 63 12.37 -4.29 3.78
N ALA A 64 13.67 -4.36 3.54
CA ALA A 64 14.53 -3.18 3.38
C ALA A 64 15.75 -3.47 2.49
N ASP A 65 16.50 -2.43 2.11
CA ASP A 65 17.70 -2.53 1.28
C ASP A 65 18.97 -2.71 2.13
N ASN A 66 19.13 -3.85 2.79
CA ASN A 66 20.22 -4.15 3.74
C ASN A 66 20.24 -3.26 4.99
N GLN A 67 19.13 -2.61 5.33
CA GLN A 67 19.03 -1.69 6.46
C GLN A 67 18.32 -2.33 7.65
N ARG A 68 18.95 -2.28 8.83
CA ARG A 68 18.43 -2.87 10.07
C ARG A 68 18.39 -1.83 11.18
N PRO A 69 17.21 -1.28 11.53
CA PRO A 69 17.13 -0.31 12.61
C PRO A 69 17.52 -0.95 13.94
N SER A 70 18.39 -0.28 14.70
CA SER A 70 18.97 -0.83 15.95
C SER A 70 17.95 -1.03 17.08
N TRP A 71 16.82 -0.35 17.02
CA TRP A 71 15.74 -0.48 18.00
C TRP A 71 14.87 -1.73 17.79
N LEU A 72 14.92 -2.36 16.61
CA LEU A 72 14.06 -3.49 16.25
C LEU A 72 14.70 -4.83 16.63
N ASN A 73 13.97 -5.66 17.37
CA ASN A 73 14.36 -6.97 17.84
C ASN A 73 14.19 -8.03 16.74
N PHE A 74 15.25 -8.25 15.95
CA PHE A 74 15.27 -9.27 14.89
C PHE A 74 15.30 -10.72 15.39
N ASP A 75 15.46 -10.96 16.70
CA ASP A 75 15.37 -12.29 17.29
C ASP A 75 13.91 -12.68 17.64
N HIS A 76 12.95 -11.77 17.45
CA HIS A 76 11.54 -12.05 17.71
C HIS A 76 11.01 -13.15 16.77
N PRO A 77 10.36 -14.23 17.28
CA PRO A 77 10.03 -15.41 16.49
C PRO A 77 9.01 -15.17 15.36
N LYS A 78 8.20 -14.10 15.46
CA LYS A 78 7.27 -13.68 14.40
C LYS A 78 7.85 -12.66 13.42
N LEU A 79 9.13 -12.32 13.50
CA LEU A 79 9.76 -11.32 12.65
C LEU A 79 10.84 -11.97 11.77
N SER A 80 10.90 -11.57 10.51
CA SER A 80 12.05 -11.87 9.66
C SER A 80 12.47 -10.65 8.88
N PHE A 81 13.77 -10.39 8.89
CA PHE A 81 14.39 -9.47 7.95
C PHE A 81 14.42 -10.10 6.55
N VAL A 82 14.05 -9.32 5.54
CA VAL A 82 14.10 -9.71 4.13
C VAL A 82 14.81 -8.60 3.36
N ASP A 83 15.97 -8.92 2.78
CA ASP A 83 16.66 -8.01 1.89
C ASP A 83 15.99 -8.00 0.51
N HIS A 84 16.06 -6.89 -0.22
CA HIS A 84 15.62 -6.83 -1.62
C HIS A 84 16.19 -7.98 -2.48
N ARG A 85 17.45 -8.38 -2.25
CA ARG A 85 18.13 -9.48 -2.95
C ARG A 85 17.56 -10.87 -2.66
N ASP A 86 16.80 -11.03 -1.58
CA ASP A 86 16.28 -12.34 -1.18
C ASP A 86 15.08 -12.79 -2.04
N PHE A 87 14.43 -11.88 -2.75
CA PHE A 87 13.20 -12.17 -3.49
C PHE A 87 13.04 -11.43 -4.83
N ILE A 88 13.74 -10.32 -5.04
CA ILE A 88 13.71 -9.58 -6.31
C ILE A 88 14.79 -10.19 -7.23
N PRO A 89 14.47 -10.57 -8.49
CA PRO A 89 15.45 -11.01 -9.46
C PRO A 89 16.59 -10.00 -9.65
N GLU A 90 17.80 -10.52 -9.84
CA GLU A 90 19.02 -9.73 -9.91
C GLU A 90 18.97 -8.68 -11.04
N GLU A 91 18.31 -8.98 -12.16
CA GLU A 91 18.15 -8.05 -13.29
C GLU A 91 17.36 -6.77 -12.93
N PHE A 92 16.53 -6.80 -11.89
CA PHE A 92 15.76 -5.64 -11.41
C PHE A 92 16.49 -4.87 -10.31
N LEU A 93 17.65 -5.35 -9.87
CA LEU A 93 18.44 -4.76 -8.80
C LEU A 93 19.63 -3.92 -9.32
N PRO A 94 20.08 -2.92 -8.53
CA PRO A 94 19.35 -2.36 -7.39
C PRO A 94 18.15 -1.53 -7.84
N THR A 95 17.15 -1.43 -6.98
CA THR A 95 16.00 -0.54 -7.17
C THR A 95 15.82 0.40 -5.97
N PHE A 96 15.33 1.60 -6.25
CA PHE A 96 14.91 2.61 -5.28
C PHE A 96 13.42 2.95 -5.47
N GLN A 97 12.68 2.10 -6.19
CA GLN A 97 11.28 2.29 -6.56
C GLN A 97 10.41 1.28 -5.82
N ALA A 98 9.44 1.79 -5.05
CA ALA A 98 8.48 0.96 -4.33
C ALA A 98 7.76 -0.05 -5.24
N ASN A 99 7.30 0.36 -6.43
CA ASN A 99 6.62 -0.54 -7.37
C ASN A 99 7.44 -1.81 -7.68
N THR A 100 8.73 -1.68 -7.96
CA THR A 100 9.61 -2.83 -8.22
C THR A 100 9.68 -3.77 -7.02
N ILE A 101 9.73 -3.22 -5.80
CA ILE A 101 9.74 -4.01 -4.56
C ILE A 101 8.39 -4.72 -4.40
N GLU A 102 7.29 -3.97 -4.53
CA GLU A 102 5.94 -4.45 -4.33
C GLU A 102 5.49 -5.48 -5.38
N ASP A 103 5.90 -5.34 -6.64
CA ASP A 103 5.50 -6.27 -7.71
C ASP A 103 6.12 -7.67 -7.52
N ASN A 104 7.14 -7.79 -6.66
CA ASN A 104 7.91 -9.01 -6.47
C ASN A 104 7.58 -9.79 -5.19
N LEU A 105 6.71 -9.28 -4.30
CA LEU A 105 6.53 -9.80 -2.92
C LEU A 105 6.18 -11.29 -2.82
N HIS A 106 5.43 -11.82 -3.79
CA HIS A 106 5.10 -13.25 -3.85
C HIS A 106 6.32 -14.19 -3.88
N ARG A 107 7.52 -13.66 -4.17
CA ARG A 107 8.79 -14.40 -4.20
C ARG A 107 9.43 -14.52 -2.82
N ILE A 108 8.94 -13.79 -1.81
CA ILE A 108 9.43 -13.89 -0.43
C ILE A 108 9.25 -15.32 0.08
N LYS A 109 10.35 -15.93 0.52
CA LYS A 109 10.37 -17.31 1.00
C LYS A 109 9.55 -17.43 2.29
N GLY A 110 8.63 -18.39 2.30
CA GLY A 110 7.75 -18.66 3.45
C GLY A 110 6.53 -17.74 3.57
N LEU A 111 6.39 -16.73 2.70
CA LEU A 111 5.19 -15.88 2.65
C LEU A 111 3.96 -16.75 2.36
N SER A 112 2.94 -16.62 3.22
CA SER A 112 1.67 -17.33 3.13
C SER A 112 0.84 -16.90 1.93
N GLU A 113 -0.23 -17.66 1.65
CA GLU A 113 -1.18 -17.33 0.58
C GLU A 113 -1.89 -15.99 0.85
N GLN A 114 -2.17 -15.66 2.11
CA GLN A 114 -2.90 -14.46 2.50
C GLN A 114 -1.95 -13.50 3.20
N PHE A 115 -1.66 -12.36 2.59
CA PHE A 115 -0.77 -11.38 3.20
C PHE A 115 -1.29 -9.96 3.05
N VAL A 116 -0.87 -9.07 3.95
CA VAL A 116 -1.21 -7.66 3.95
C VAL A 116 0.06 -6.83 3.82
N VAL A 117 0.04 -5.89 2.90
CA VAL A 117 1.19 -5.06 2.55
C VAL A 117 1.02 -3.66 3.14
N PHE A 118 2.06 -3.20 3.83
CA PHE A 118 2.15 -1.91 4.50
C PHE A 118 3.37 -1.13 4.01
N ASN A 119 3.20 0.17 3.80
CA ASN A 119 4.30 1.11 3.89
C ASN A 119 4.51 1.52 5.36
N ASP A 120 5.63 2.15 5.65
CA ASP A 120 5.99 2.69 6.96
C ASP A 120 5.08 3.84 7.44
N ASP A 121 4.30 4.42 6.54
CA ASP A 121 3.30 5.46 6.81
C ASP A 121 1.86 4.93 7.04
N MET A 122 1.65 3.60 7.00
CA MET A 122 0.32 2.97 7.12
C MET A 122 0.13 2.27 8.47
N PHE A 123 -0.70 2.83 9.35
CA PHE A 123 -0.86 2.34 10.72
C PHE A 123 -2.20 1.66 10.96
N ILE A 124 -2.17 0.52 11.66
CA ILE A 124 -3.36 -0.02 12.31
C ILE A 124 -3.70 0.90 13.48
N ASN A 125 -4.88 1.52 13.44
CA ASN A 125 -5.24 2.57 14.39
C ASN A 125 -6.19 2.09 15.50
N ALA A 126 -6.80 0.92 15.37
CA ALA A 126 -7.66 0.36 16.42
C ALA A 126 -7.73 -1.17 16.28
N PRO A 127 -8.20 -1.91 17.32
CA PRO A 127 -8.30 -3.37 17.25
C PRO A 127 -9.05 -3.86 16.02
N ILE A 128 -8.46 -4.84 15.34
CA ILE A 128 -9.03 -5.51 14.16
C ILE A 128 -8.93 -7.03 14.31
N ALA A 129 -9.92 -7.76 13.79
CA ALA A 129 -9.89 -9.22 13.69
C ALA A 129 -9.32 -9.65 12.32
N PRO A 130 -8.88 -10.91 12.13
CA PRO A 130 -8.45 -11.44 10.83
C PRO A 130 -9.47 -11.15 9.69
N ASP A 131 -10.76 -11.27 10.02
CA ASP A 131 -11.92 -10.98 9.15
C ASP A 131 -12.01 -9.53 8.64
N TYR A 132 -11.20 -8.62 9.18
CA TYR A 132 -11.02 -7.29 8.60
C TYR A 132 -10.30 -7.37 7.26
N TYR A 133 -9.30 -8.27 7.12
CA TYR A 133 -8.56 -8.44 5.87
C TYR A 133 -9.04 -9.60 5.04
N PHE A 134 -9.41 -10.74 5.63
CA PHE A 134 -9.77 -11.94 4.89
C PHE A 134 -11.01 -12.65 5.44
N ARG A 135 -11.97 -12.98 4.56
CA ARG A 135 -13.13 -13.80 4.89
C ARG A 135 -13.30 -14.90 3.86
N ASN A 136 -13.49 -16.13 4.33
CA ASN A 136 -13.59 -17.32 3.48
C ASN A 136 -12.39 -17.48 2.52
N GLY A 137 -11.20 -17.09 2.99
CA GLY A 137 -9.97 -17.12 2.18
C GLY A 137 -9.88 -16.04 1.09
N LEU A 138 -10.81 -15.09 1.05
CA LEU A 138 -10.82 -13.99 0.08
C LEU A 138 -10.51 -12.66 0.76
N PRO A 139 -9.77 -11.74 0.11
CA PRO A 139 -9.52 -10.41 0.64
C PRO A 139 -10.83 -9.62 0.74
N CYS A 140 -11.05 -8.96 1.88
CA CYS A 140 -12.18 -8.07 2.13
C CYS A 140 -11.96 -6.75 1.38
N ASP A 141 -12.75 -6.51 0.34
CA ASP A 141 -12.60 -5.32 -0.52
C ASP A 141 -13.94 -4.94 -1.20
N ALA A 142 -13.93 -3.82 -1.91
CA ALA A 142 -14.98 -3.45 -2.84
C ALA A 142 -14.40 -2.82 -4.12
N PRO A 143 -15.10 -2.95 -5.25
CA PRO A 143 -14.60 -2.42 -6.52
C PRO A 143 -14.45 -0.89 -6.52
N TYR A 144 -15.32 -0.16 -5.81
CA TYR A 144 -15.27 1.31 -5.76
C TYR A 144 -15.07 1.98 -7.13
N GLU A 145 -15.83 1.54 -8.14
CA GLU A 145 -15.71 2.09 -9.48
C GLU A 145 -16.08 3.58 -9.50
N HIS A 146 -15.25 4.38 -10.15
CA HIS A 146 -15.60 5.77 -10.45
C HIS A 146 -15.75 5.99 -11.95
N LEU A 147 -16.67 6.89 -12.28
CA LEU A 147 -16.96 7.32 -13.65
C LEU A 147 -16.05 8.45 -14.13
N PHE A 148 -15.57 9.27 -13.19
CA PHE A 148 -14.84 10.49 -13.49
C PHE A 148 -13.43 10.40 -12.92
N THR A 149 -12.45 10.54 -13.80
CA THR A 149 -11.03 10.59 -13.43
C THR A 149 -10.68 12.02 -13.00
N ALA A 150 -9.96 12.16 -11.89
CA ALA A 150 -9.44 13.45 -11.45
C ALA A 150 -8.24 13.88 -12.32
N GLY A 151 -8.03 15.19 -12.45
CA GLY A 151 -6.84 15.74 -13.10
C GLY A 151 -5.57 15.24 -12.41
N CYS A 152 -4.61 14.76 -13.19
CA CYS A 152 -3.41 14.11 -12.67
C CYS A 152 -2.10 14.82 -13.04
N TYR A 153 -2.15 15.93 -13.78
CA TYR A 153 -0.97 16.73 -14.08
C TYR A 153 -0.83 17.87 -13.07
N ASN A 154 0.35 18.02 -12.49
CA ASN A 154 0.68 19.13 -11.58
C ASN A 154 1.69 20.07 -12.28
N PRO A 155 1.27 21.30 -12.64
CA PRO A 155 2.15 22.25 -13.32
C PRO A 155 3.27 22.79 -12.42
N LYS A 156 3.16 22.72 -11.09
CA LYS A 156 4.21 23.17 -10.17
C LYS A 156 5.43 22.24 -10.20
N THR A 157 5.20 20.96 -10.41
CA THR A 157 6.24 19.92 -10.42
C THR A 157 6.54 19.40 -11.82
N ASP A 158 5.84 19.92 -12.85
CA ASP A 158 5.87 19.43 -14.23
C ASP A 158 5.79 17.90 -14.29
N GLY A 159 4.81 17.35 -13.58
CA GLY A 159 4.77 15.93 -13.25
C GLY A 159 3.37 15.35 -13.17
N TRP A 160 3.32 14.02 -13.25
CA TRP A 160 2.08 13.25 -13.18
C TRP A 160 1.90 12.63 -11.79
N GLY A 161 0.66 12.65 -11.30
CA GLY A 161 0.24 11.96 -10.10
C GLY A 161 0.01 10.47 -10.33
N ILE A 162 -0.25 9.75 -9.23
CA ILE A 162 -0.45 8.29 -9.23
C ILE A 162 -1.53 7.82 -10.19
N ASN A 163 -2.54 8.64 -10.49
CA ASN A 163 -3.66 8.29 -11.38
C ASN A 163 -3.20 7.82 -12.78
N VAL A 164 -2.02 8.23 -13.27
CA VAL A 164 -1.48 7.72 -14.54
C VAL A 164 -1.08 6.25 -14.42
N MET A 165 -0.45 5.86 -13.30
CA MET A 165 -0.16 4.45 -13.02
C MET A 165 -1.45 3.66 -12.82
N GLU A 166 -2.43 4.21 -12.09
CA GLU A 166 -3.73 3.53 -11.91
C GLU A 166 -4.48 3.33 -13.24
N PHE A 167 -4.29 4.25 -14.18
CA PHE A 167 -4.78 4.11 -15.55
C PHE A 167 -4.06 2.95 -16.26
N CYS A 168 -2.72 2.89 -16.21
CA CYS A 168 -1.95 1.76 -16.74
C CYS A 168 -2.42 0.42 -16.16
N ASP A 169 -2.54 0.33 -14.83
CA ASP A 169 -3.02 -0.87 -14.12
C ASP A 169 -4.41 -1.30 -14.61
N THR A 170 -5.35 -0.35 -14.69
CA THR A 170 -6.72 -0.62 -15.14
C THR A 170 -6.76 -1.10 -16.59
N HIS A 171 -5.89 -0.55 -17.44
CA HIS A 171 -5.84 -0.92 -18.85
C HIS A 171 -5.18 -2.28 -19.11
N VAL A 172 -4.20 -2.68 -18.30
CA VAL A 172 -3.71 -4.06 -18.29
C VAL A 172 -4.85 -5.01 -17.93
N VAL A 173 -5.61 -4.74 -16.86
CA VAL A 173 -6.75 -5.59 -16.48
C VAL A 173 -7.82 -5.64 -17.59
N ASN A 174 -8.12 -4.53 -18.24
CA ASN A 174 -9.06 -4.49 -19.36
C ASN A 174 -8.64 -5.34 -20.57
N ALA A 175 -7.35 -5.66 -20.73
CA ALA A 175 -6.88 -6.55 -21.79
C ALA A 175 -7.34 -8.00 -21.58
N TYR A 176 -7.62 -8.40 -20.33
CA TYR A 176 -7.94 -9.79 -19.96
C TYR A 176 -9.40 -9.98 -19.55
N PHE A 177 -10.11 -8.91 -19.15
CA PHE A 177 -11.44 -9.01 -18.57
C PHE A 177 -12.47 -8.12 -19.28
N ASP A 178 -13.61 -8.69 -19.66
CA ASP A 178 -14.82 -7.92 -20.00
C ASP A 178 -15.63 -7.69 -18.72
N ARG A 179 -15.74 -6.43 -18.31
CA ARG A 179 -16.47 -6.00 -17.11
C ARG A 179 -17.88 -6.59 -17.03
N ARG A 180 -18.63 -6.68 -18.14
CA ARG A 180 -20.01 -7.19 -18.11
C ARG A 180 -20.03 -8.67 -17.79
N LYS A 181 -19.07 -9.44 -18.31
CA LYS A 181 -18.92 -10.86 -18.00
C LYS A 181 -18.54 -11.05 -16.52
N VAL A 182 -17.58 -10.27 -16.03
CA VAL A 182 -17.16 -10.29 -14.61
C VAL A 182 -18.33 -9.98 -13.67
N VAL A 183 -19.06 -8.91 -13.94
CA VAL A 183 -20.21 -8.49 -13.13
C VAL A 183 -21.35 -9.51 -13.20
N ALA A 184 -21.57 -10.15 -14.35
CA ALA A 184 -22.59 -11.18 -14.50
C ALA A 184 -22.34 -12.41 -13.62
N GLN A 185 -21.07 -12.77 -13.40
CA GLN A 185 -20.67 -13.87 -12.52
C GLN A 185 -20.97 -13.58 -11.04
N ASN A 186 -20.88 -12.32 -10.59
CA ASN A 186 -21.12 -11.96 -9.20
C ASN A 186 -21.83 -10.59 -9.03
N ARG A 187 -23.07 -10.50 -9.49
CA ARG A 187 -23.83 -9.23 -9.48
C ARG A 187 -23.96 -8.60 -8.10
N LYS A 188 -24.05 -9.41 -7.04
CA LYS A 188 -24.21 -8.91 -5.66
C LYS A 188 -22.95 -8.19 -5.16
N ALA A 189 -21.76 -8.70 -5.50
CA ALA A 189 -20.51 -8.03 -5.14
C ALA A 189 -20.32 -6.71 -5.90
N TRP A 190 -20.78 -6.62 -7.15
CA TRP A 190 -20.58 -5.41 -7.96
C TRP A 190 -21.68 -4.35 -7.82
N TYR A 191 -22.89 -4.72 -7.39
CA TYR A 191 -24.05 -3.81 -7.27
C TYR A 191 -24.69 -3.80 -5.88
N GLY A 192 -24.03 -4.39 -4.88
CA GLY A 192 -24.57 -4.48 -3.53
C GLY A 192 -24.64 -3.12 -2.83
N HIS A 193 -25.63 -2.93 -1.96
CA HIS A 193 -25.81 -1.70 -1.18
C HIS A 193 -24.66 -1.42 -0.20
N TYR A 194 -23.85 -2.44 0.13
CA TYR A 194 -22.67 -2.31 0.98
C TYR A 194 -21.69 -1.25 0.45
N LEU A 195 -21.62 -1.04 -0.87
CA LEU A 195 -20.79 -0.02 -1.53
C LEU A 195 -21.05 1.41 -1.01
N GLY A 196 -22.19 1.64 -0.37
CA GLY A 196 -22.66 2.98 -0.02
C GLY A 196 -23.20 3.74 -1.24
N LEU A 197 -23.95 4.80 -0.98
CA LEU A 197 -24.76 5.49 -2.00
C LEU A 197 -23.93 5.94 -3.22
N LYS A 198 -22.75 6.55 -2.98
CA LYS A 198 -21.87 7.07 -4.04
C LYS A 198 -21.47 5.97 -5.03
N TYR A 199 -20.86 4.88 -4.54
CA TYR A 199 -20.30 3.83 -5.39
C TYR A 199 -21.37 2.91 -5.96
N TRP A 200 -22.43 2.67 -5.20
CA TRP A 200 -23.60 1.98 -5.72
C TRP A 200 -24.19 2.72 -6.93
N LEU A 201 -24.39 4.03 -6.84
CA LEU A 201 -24.91 4.83 -7.95
C LEU A 201 -23.98 4.81 -9.17
N GLN A 202 -22.67 4.99 -8.96
CA GLN A 202 -21.69 4.95 -10.06
C GLN A 202 -21.68 3.59 -10.75
N ALA A 203 -21.66 2.48 -10.01
CA ALA A 203 -21.73 1.14 -10.59
C ALA A 203 -23.01 0.96 -11.43
N ARG A 204 -24.17 1.43 -10.93
CA ARG A 204 -25.45 1.36 -11.68
C ARG A 204 -25.40 2.15 -12.98
N ILE A 205 -24.85 3.35 -12.96
CA ILE A 205 -24.67 4.19 -14.15
C ILE A 205 -23.75 3.47 -15.16
N ILE A 206 -22.59 2.97 -14.75
CA ILE A 206 -21.69 2.21 -15.64
C ILE A 206 -22.43 1.02 -16.29
N GLY A 207 -23.25 0.32 -15.49
CA GLY A 207 -24.10 -0.77 -15.96
C GLY A 207 -25.13 -0.34 -17.01
N TRP A 208 -25.79 0.82 -16.82
CA TRP A 208 -26.76 1.36 -17.78
C TRP A 208 -26.13 1.72 -19.12
N PHE A 209 -24.91 2.28 -19.11
CA PHE A 209 -24.14 2.55 -20.33
C PHE A 209 -23.55 1.29 -20.97
N ARG A 210 -23.79 0.10 -20.41
CA ARG A 210 -23.36 -1.20 -20.95
C ARG A 210 -21.85 -1.28 -21.24
N ARG A 211 -21.03 -0.57 -20.45
CA ARG A 211 -19.57 -0.55 -20.64
C ARG A 211 -18.97 -1.93 -20.43
N SER A 212 -18.14 -2.37 -21.39
CA SER A 212 -17.38 -3.62 -21.34
C SER A 212 -16.02 -3.48 -20.66
N THR A 213 -15.54 -2.25 -20.45
CA THR A 213 -14.26 -1.96 -19.79
C THR A 213 -14.47 -1.32 -18.42
N PHE A 214 -13.58 -1.65 -17.49
CA PHE A 214 -13.40 -0.92 -16.25
C PHE A 214 -12.84 0.47 -16.55
N GLN A 215 -13.27 1.48 -15.80
CA GLN A 215 -12.78 2.85 -15.96
C GLN A 215 -11.67 3.15 -14.99
N HIS A 216 -11.95 2.96 -13.71
CA HIS A 216 -11.02 3.18 -12.63
C HIS A 216 -11.61 2.58 -11.34
N PHE A 217 -10.77 2.01 -10.49
CA PHE A 217 -11.12 1.54 -9.16
C PHE A 217 -10.46 2.43 -8.13
N TYR A 218 -11.24 3.13 -7.30
CA TYR A 218 -10.61 3.90 -6.25
C TYR A 218 -9.92 3.01 -5.23
N THR A 219 -8.69 3.35 -4.94
CA THR A 219 -7.83 2.63 -4.00
C THR A 219 -7.37 3.61 -2.91
N PRO A 220 -7.90 3.50 -1.68
CA PRO A 220 -7.33 4.22 -0.55
C PRO A 220 -5.85 3.89 -0.40
N HIS A 221 -5.02 4.91 -0.15
CA HIS A 221 -3.59 4.73 0.11
C HIS A 221 -3.36 4.24 1.54
N ASN A 222 -3.86 3.04 1.83
CA ASN A 222 -3.71 2.32 3.09
C ASN A 222 -3.20 0.91 2.77
N GLU A 223 -3.02 0.10 3.80
CA GLU A 223 -2.58 -1.28 3.67
C GLU A 223 -3.59 -2.13 2.86
N LYS A 224 -3.06 -3.14 2.17
CA LYS A 224 -3.84 -3.93 1.20
C LYS A 224 -3.62 -5.41 1.39
N ALA A 225 -4.73 -6.15 1.37
CA ALA A 225 -4.77 -7.60 1.45
C ALA A 225 -4.63 -8.22 0.06
N PHE A 226 -3.71 -9.16 -0.08
CA PHE A 226 -3.41 -9.84 -1.33
C PHE A 226 -3.37 -11.35 -1.16
N LEU A 227 -3.66 -12.02 -2.27
CA LEU A 227 -3.44 -13.43 -2.48
C LEU A 227 -2.12 -13.64 -3.23
N LYS A 228 -1.26 -14.52 -2.73
CA LYS A 228 0.01 -14.85 -3.37
C LYS A 228 -0.22 -15.47 -4.75
N THR A 229 -1.26 -16.28 -4.90
CA THR A 229 -1.66 -16.83 -6.20
C THR A 229 -2.05 -15.76 -7.23
N THR A 230 -2.58 -14.60 -6.82
CA THR A 230 -2.88 -13.50 -7.76
C THR A 230 -1.60 -12.90 -8.34
N TYR A 231 -0.56 -12.73 -7.53
CA TYR A 231 0.74 -12.28 -8.02
C TYR A 231 1.34 -13.24 -9.03
N GLN A 232 1.32 -14.54 -8.72
CA GLN A 232 1.80 -15.59 -9.61
C GLN A 232 1.04 -15.59 -10.93
N GLU A 233 -0.30 -15.58 -10.87
CA GLU A 233 -1.17 -15.55 -12.06
C GLU A 233 -0.87 -14.34 -12.95
N LEU A 234 -0.71 -13.14 -12.37
CA LEU A 234 -0.43 -11.95 -13.16
C LEU A 234 0.97 -11.96 -13.77
N TRP A 235 2.00 -12.41 -13.03
CA TRP A 235 3.34 -12.58 -13.59
C TRP A 235 3.40 -13.62 -14.71
N GLU A 236 2.57 -14.67 -14.65
CA GLU A 236 2.45 -15.66 -15.73
C GLU A 236 1.73 -15.09 -16.97
N ARG A 237 0.74 -14.22 -16.76
CA ARG A 237 -0.10 -13.66 -17.83
C ARG A 237 0.54 -12.47 -18.52
N GLU A 238 1.18 -11.59 -17.76
CA GLU A 238 1.72 -10.31 -18.23
C GLU A 238 3.18 -10.11 -17.74
N PRO A 239 4.11 -11.03 -18.08
CA PRO A 239 5.50 -10.92 -17.64
C PRO A 239 6.21 -9.70 -18.23
N GLU A 240 5.88 -9.32 -19.47
CA GLU A 240 6.56 -8.23 -20.17
C GLU A 240 6.30 -6.87 -19.53
N MET A 241 5.03 -6.51 -19.27
CA MET A 241 4.72 -5.20 -18.67
C MET A 241 5.17 -5.11 -17.21
N LEU A 242 5.08 -6.20 -16.45
CA LEU A 242 5.61 -6.24 -15.07
C LEU A 242 7.14 -6.07 -15.06
N THR A 243 7.86 -6.75 -15.96
CA THR A 243 9.31 -6.57 -16.12
C THR A 243 9.65 -5.13 -16.51
N LYS A 244 8.91 -4.52 -17.45
CA LYS A 244 9.10 -3.11 -17.83
C LYS A 244 8.81 -2.13 -16.70
N SER A 245 7.97 -2.53 -15.74
CA SER A 245 7.61 -1.72 -14.56
C SER A 245 8.63 -1.84 -13.43
N CYS A 246 9.45 -2.90 -13.44
CA CYS A 246 10.55 -3.12 -12.52
C CYS A 246 11.76 -2.23 -12.87
N THR A 247 11.65 -0.94 -12.55
CA THR A 247 12.70 0.06 -12.83
C THR A 247 13.48 0.45 -11.58
N LYS A 248 14.57 1.22 -11.76
CA LYS A 248 15.41 1.68 -10.65
C LYS A 248 14.81 2.87 -9.93
N PHE A 249 14.13 3.75 -10.66
CA PHE A 249 13.50 4.97 -10.16
C PHE A 249 12.06 5.04 -10.67
N ARG A 250 11.23 5.90 -10.06
CA ARG A 250 9.82 6.01 -10.41
C ARG A 250 9.61 6.52 -11.83
N GLU A 251 8.88 5.74 -12.63
CA GLU A 251 8.40 6.12 -13.96
C GLU A 251 6.91 6.50 -13.93
N ASN A 252 6.48 7.36 -14.85
CA ASN A 252 5.07 7.78 -14.94
C ASN A 252 4.18 6.67 -15.52
N MET A 253 4.70 5.90 -16.49
CA MET A 253 4.01 4.77 -17.13
C MET A 253 4.60 3.47 -16.59
N SER A 254 4.02 2.98 -15.52
CA SER A 254 4.48 1.81 -14.77
C SER A 254 3.27 1.13 -14.13
N LEU A 255 3.38 -0.17 -13.87
CA LEU A 255 2.46 -0.87 -12.98
C LEU A 255 2.90 -0.65 -11.53
N ASN A 256 1.93 -0.68 -10.63
CA ASN A 256 2.18 -0.71 -9.19
C ASN A 256 1.31 -1.80 -8.54
N ASN A 257 1.42 -1.96 -7.22
CA ASN A 257 0.70 -3.02 -6.52
C ASN A 257 -0.83 -2.99 -6.67
N TYR A 258 -1.43 -1.91 -7.18
CA TYR A 258 -2.85 -1.81 -7.43
C TYR A 258 -3.28 -2.70 -8.60
N VAL A 259 -2.39 -3.02 -9.54
CA VAL A 259 -2.72 -3.97 -10.63
C VAL A 259 -3.13 -5.34 -10.07
N PHE A 260 -2.47 -5.83 -9.01
CA PHE A 260 -2.83 -7.10 -8.36
C PHE A 260 -4.17 -6.99 -7.64
N ARG A 261 -4.45 -5.84 -7.01
CA ARG A 261 -5.76 -5.58 -6.40
C ARG A 261 -6.85 -5.61 -7.48
N TYR A 262 -6.63 -4.92 -8.59
CA TYR A 262 -7.58 -4.83 -9.70
C TYR A 262 -7.79 -6.19 -10.37
N TRP A 263 -6.74 -7.01 -10.46
CA TRP A 263 -6.84 -8.39 -10.91
C TRP A 263 -7.70 -9.24 -9.97
N GLN A 264 -7.55 -9.13 -8.65
CA GLN A 264 -8.42 -9.82 -7.67
C GLN A 264 -9.89 -9.41 -7.85
N LEU A 265 -10.15 -8.11 -8.01
CA LEU A 265 -11.50 -7.61 -8.26
C LEU A 265 -12.07 -8.18 -9.56
N ALA A 266 -11.34 -8.04 -10.67
CA ALA A 266 -11.76 -8.47 -11.99
C ALA A 266 -11.92 -9.99 -12.12
N SER A 267 -11.18 -10.77 -11.33
CA SER A 267 -11.32 -12.23 -11.21
C SER A 267 -12.37 -12.67 -10.18
N ASN A 268 -13.12 -11.74 -9.58
CA ASN A 268 -14.09 -11.99 -8.50
C ASN A 268 -13.49 -12.70 -7.25
N LYS A 269 -12.17 -12.57 -7.03
CA LYS A 269 -11.44 -13.09 -5.88
C LYS A 269 -11.43 -12.08 -4.72
N PHE A 270 -12.61 -11.68 -4.25
CA PHE A 270 -12.74 -10.78 -3.08
C PHE A 270 -14.05 -11.04 -2.32
N TYR A 271 -14.04 -10.76 -1.02
CA TYR A 271 -15.22 -10.74 -0.18
C TYR A 271 -15.78 -9.30 -0.11
N PRO A 272 -17.06 -9.05 -0.46
CA PRO A 272 -17.62 -7.71 -0.55
C PRO A 272 -17.78 -7.05 0.83
N VAL A 273 -16.91 -6.07 1.14
CA VAL A 273 -16.98 -5.24 2.35
C VAL A 273 -16.67 -3.78 2.01
N ASN A 274 -17.35 -2.84 2.66
CA ASN A 274 -17.00 -1.43 2.56
C ASN A 274 -16.14 -1.01 3.75
N GLN A 275 -14.93 -0.51 3.44
CA GLN A 275 -13.93 -0.11 4.42
C GLN A 275 -13.59 1.38 4.36
N LEU A 276 -14.24 2.16 3.51
CA LEU A 276 -13.86 3.56 3.26
C LEU A 276 -13.99 4.47 4.49
N ARG A 277 -14.92 4.16 5.40
CA ARG A 277 -15.02 4.91 6.66
C ARG A 277 -13.91 4.54 7.64
N ALA A 278 -13.50 3.27 7.64
CA ALA A 278 -12.49 2.73 8.53
C ALA A 278 -11.06 3.07 8.08
N LYS A 279 -10.85 3.34 6.79
CA LYS A 279 -9.56 3.70 6.19
C LYS A 279 -9.49 5.21 5.95
N GLN A 280 -8.59 5.89 6.64
CA GLN A 280 -8.35 7.33 6.47
C GLN A 280 -6.92 7.57 5.98
N VAL A 281 -6.77 8.56 5.11
CA VAL A 281 -5.47 9.02 4.60
C VAL A 281 -5.37 10.50 4.89
N VAL A 282 -4.27 10.90 5.52
CA VAL A 282 -3.93 12.30 5.76
C VAL A 282 -2.65 12.60 5.01
N GLN A 283 -2.69 13.61 4.13
CA GLN A 283 -1.48 14.18 3.54
C GLN A 283 -0.88 15.15 4.56
N LEU A 284 0.29 14.86 5.12
CA LEU A 284 0.89 15.68 6.17
C LEU A 284 1.19 17.10 5.66
N GLY A 285 0.83 18.09 6.48
CA GLY A 285 0.98 19.52 6.20
C GLY A 285 1.26 20.27 7.50
N ALA A 286 1.84 21.48 7.39
CA ALA A 286 2.24 22.28 8.56
C ALA A 286 1.13 22.46 9.62
N ASP A 287 -0.12 22.58 9.16
CA ASP A 287 -1.26 22.98 10.00
C ASP A 287 -2.29 21.86 10.26
N ASN A 288 -1.98 20.59 9.95
CA ASN A 288 -2.97 19.51 10.04
C ASN A 288 -2.75 18.46 11.14
N VAL A 289 -1.86 18.73 12.09
CA VAL A 289 -1.64 17.84 13.25
C VAL A 289 -2.92 17.61 14.05
N ASP A 290 -3.77 18.63 14.21
CA ASP A 290 -5.04 18.48 14.94
C ASP A 290 -6.02 17.55 14.20
N GLN A 291 -5.94 17.48 12.87
CA GLN A 291 -6.67 16.48 12.10
C GLN A 291 -6.09 15.08 12.35
N VAL A 292 -4.77 14.94 12.35
CA VAL A 292 -4.09 13.67 12.67
C VAL A 292 -4.50 13.20 14.05
N GLU A 293 -4.45 14.05 15.07
CA GLU A 293 -4.84 13.72 16.44
C GLU A 293 -6.30 13.26 16.51
N ARG A 294 -7.25 14.00 15.92
CA ARG A 294 -8.66 13.60 15.93
C ARG A 294 -8.89 12.22 15.32
N LEU A 295 -8.26 11.92 14.18
CA LEU A 295 -8.40 10.63 13.50
C LEU A 295 -7.66 9.51 14.25
N MET A 296 -6.48 9.81 14.79
CA MET A 296 -5.69 8.89 15.58
C MET A 296 -6.47 8.45 16.83
N PHE A 297 -7.25 9.32 17.47
CA PHE A 297 -8.03 8.94 18.66
C PHE A 297 -9.48 8.52 18.35
N ASP A 298 -9.86 8.40 17.08
CA ASP A 298 -11.17 7.86 16.67
C ASP A 298 -11.10 6.33 16.48
N ASN A 299 -11.80 5.60 17.36
CA ASN A 299 -11.87 4.13 17.33
C ASN A 299 -12.60 3.55 16.11
N GLN A 300 -13.33 4.36 15.33
CA GLN A 300 -13.93 3.97 14.05
C GLN A 300 -12.90 3.93 12.93
N VAL A 301 -11.81 4.70 13.04
CA VAL A 301 -10.69 4.66 12.10
C VAL A 301 -9.82 3.45 12.47
N LYS A 302 -9.87 2.41 11.65
CA LYS A 302 -9.12 1.16 11.84
C LYS A 302 -7.75 1.20 11.18
N SER A 303 -7.63 1.98 10.11
CA SER A 303 -6.38 2.18 9.38
C SER A 303 -6.20 3.67 9.09
N LEU A 304 -5.02 4.18 9.42
CA LEU A 304 -4.64 5.57 9.27
C LEU A 304 -3.31 5.64 8.53
N CYS A 305 -3.34 6.22 7.33
CA CYS A 305 -2.12 6.53 6.57
C CYS A 305 -1.75 8.01 6.79
N LEU A 306 -0.50 8.25 7.19
CA LEU A 306 0.08 9.56 7.40
C LEU A 306 1.08 9.86 6.27
N ASN A 307 0.55 10.07 5.07
CA ASN A 307 1.35 10.18 3.86
C ASN A 307 2.14 11.49 3.83
N ASP A 308 3.41 11.39 3.46
CA ASP A 308 4.27 12.55 3.31
C ASP A 308 3.94 13.32 2.02
N SER A 309 3.91 14.65 2.13
CA SER A 309 3.59 15.53 1.01
C SER A 309 4.86 16.07 0.37
N SER A 310 4.90 16.07 -0.97
CA SER A 310 5.96 16.75 -1.72
C SER A 310 5.98 18.27 -1.50
N ASP A 311 4.86 18.82 -1.01
CA ASP A 311 4.72 20.25 -0.74
C ASP A 311 5.17 20.62 0.69
N LEU A 312 5.56 19.64 1.51
CA LEU A 312 6.01 19.86 2.89
C LEU A 312 7.50 20.24 2.92
N SER A 313 7.81 21.44 3.43
CA SER A 313 9.19 21.92 3.56
C SER A 313 10.01 21.06 4.55
N TYR A 314 11.33 21.22 4.55
CA TYR A 314 12.17 20.54 5.52
C TYR A 314 11.95 21.09 6.94
N GLU A 315 11.75 22.39 7.07
CA GLU A 315 11.45 23.07 8.32
C GLU A 315 10.12 22.60 8.93
N ASP A 316 9.08 22.45 8.10
CA ASP A 316 7.79 21.92 8.54
C ASP A 316 7.94 20.46 9.00
N TYR A 317 8.68 19.65 8.25
CA TYR A 317 8.97 18.27 8.60
C TYR A 317 9.67 18.16 9.97
N GLU A 318 10.73 18.94 10.20
CA GLU A 318 11.45 18.96 11.48
C GLU A 318 10.56 19.42 12.65
N SER A 319 9.61 20.33 12.39
CA SER A 319 8.64 20.80 13.38
C SER A 319 7.55 19.77 13.69
N LEU A 320 7.08 19.04 12.67
CA LEU A 320 5.99 18.07 12.78
C LEU A 320 6.43 16.73 13.38
N LYS A 321 7.63 16.26 13.03
CA LYS A 321 8.17 14.95 13.46
C LYS A 321 8.09 14.72 15.00
N PRO A 322 8.54 15.65 15.87
CA PRO A 322 8.40 15.46 17.32
C PRO A 322 6.94 15.51 17.80
N ARG A 323 6.08 16.30 17.15
CA ARG A 323 4.64 16.39 17.49
C ARG A 323 3.92 15.08 17.18
N LEU A 324 4.18 14.49 16.02
CA LEU A 324 3.64 13.17 15.65
C LEU A 324 4.14 12.09 16.60
N SER A 325 5.44 12.09 16.92
CA SER A 325 6.02 11.16 17.88
C SER A 325 5.35 11.25 19.25
N ALA A 326 5.02 12.45 19.73
CA ALA A 326 4.31 12.66 20.99
C ALA A 326 2.86 12.13 20.95
N LEU A 327 2.16 12.29 19.83
CA LEU A 327 0.81 11.72 19.65
C LEU A 327 0.82 10.19 19.70
N PHE A 328 1.78 9.57 19.00
CA PHE A 328 1.96 8.13 19.02
C PHE A 328 2.36 7.60 20.40
N GLU A 329 3.30 8.27 21.08
CA GLU A 329 3.71 7.88 22.44
C GLU A 329 2.52 7.96 23.42
N ARG A 330 1.65 8.97 23.27
CA ARG A 330 0.41 9.07 24.07
C ARG A 330 -0.57 7.94 23.77
N LYS A 331 -0.66 7.49 22.52
CA LYS A 331 -1.58 6.43 22.11
C LYS A 331 -1.06 5.01 22.39
N LEU A 332 0.23 4.79 22.19
CA LEU A 332 0.93 3.51 22.30
C LEU A 332 2.21 3.68 23.14
N PRO A 333 2.08 3.96 24.45
CA PRO A 333 3.23 4.24 25.34
C PRO A 333 4.05 3.00 25.68
N THR A 334 3.47 1.82 25.56
CA THR A 334 4.13 0.57 25.95
C THR A 334 4.98 0.04 24.80
N LYS A 335 6.27 -0.17 25.07
CA LYS A 335 7.17 -0.87 24.14
C LYS A 335 6.63 -2.24 23.79
N SER A 336 6.76 -2.61 22.51
CA SER A 336 6.39 -3.93 22.04
C SER A 336 7.50 -4.97 22.23
N GLN A 337 7.19 -6.27 22.12
CA GLN A 337 8.21 -7.33 22.12
C GLN A 337 9.13 -7.29 20.90
N PHE A 338 8.75 -6.53 19.87
CA PHE A 338 9.58 -6.24 18.71
C PHE A 338 10.61 -5.13 18.99
N GLU A 339 10.59 -4.47 20.14
CA GLU A 339 11.59 -3.46 20.51
C GLU A 339 12.67 -4.05 21.43
N VAL A 340 13.91 -3.57 21.29
CA VAL A 340 15.05 -3.89 22.18
C VAL A 340 14.99 -3.09 23.49
#